data_AF-A0A348HH56-F1
#
_entry.id   AF-A0A348HH56-F1
#
_cell.length_a   1.000
_cell.length_b   1.000
_cell.length_c   1.000
_cell.angle_alpha   90.00
_cell.angle_beta   90.00
_cell.angle_gamma   90.00
#
_symmetry.space_group_name_H-M   'P 1'
#
loop_
_entity.id
_entity.type
_entity.pdbx_description
1 polymer ?
#
loop_
_entity_poly.entity_id
_entity_poly.type
_entity_poly.pdbx_seq_one_letter_code
_entity_poly.pdbx_strand_id
1 'polypeptide(L)'
;MDIISWLATGMIVGLIMGAITPRALNVGFLGSMGMGALGAVVLCFLASIVGLFPEQQFSWMGVLIAVIGAVGGHIVMMLFRKLSKV
;
A
#
# COMPACT_ATOMS: atom_id res chain seq x y z
N MET A 1 0.70 -7.91 -13.69
CA MET A 1 1.45 -8.31 -12.46
C MET A 1 0.53 -9.20 -11.67
N ASP A 2 1.06 -10.21 -10.99
CA ASP A 2 0.23 -11.08 -10.15
C ASP A 2 -0.07 -10.43 -8.81
N ILE A 3 -1.16 -10.88 -8.17
CA ILE A 3 -1.59 -10.40 -6.86
C ILE A 3 -0.51 -10.52 -5.79
N ILE A 4 0.32 -11.57 -5.87
CA ILE A 4 1.47 -11.79 -4.99
C ILE A 4 2.48 -10.66 -5.14
N SER A 5 2.71 -10.17 -6.37
CA SER A 5 3.63 -9.07 -6.63
C SER A 5 3.07 -7.75 -6.09
N TRP A 6 1.75 -7.52 -6.16
CA TRP A 6 1.11 -6.35 -5.55
C TRP A 6 1.24 -6.37 -4.03
N LEU A 7 0.98 -7.53 -3.41
CA LEU A 7 1.13 -7.74 -1.97
C LEU A 7 2.57 -7.51 -1.52
N ALA A 8 3.54 -8.15 -2.18
CA ALA A 8 4.95 -8.01 -1.83
C ALA A 8 5.42 -6.56 -1.94
N THR A 9 5.07 -5.88 -3.05
CA THR A 9 5.41 -4.46 -3.25
C THR A 9 4.77 -3.60 -2.15
N GLY A 10 3.49 -3.79 -1.87
CA GLY A 10 2.77 -3.04 -0.85
C GLY A 10 3.30 -3.27 0.57
N MET A 11 3.69 -4.50 0.91
CA MET A 11 4.31 -4.82 2.19
C MET A 11 5.67 -4.14 2.36
N ILE A 12 6.52 -4.17 1.33
CA ILE A 12 7.84 -3.51 1.36
C ILE A 12 7.67 -2.00 1.53
N VAL A 13 6.79 -1.37 0.75
CA VAL A 13 6.50 0.06 0.86
C VAL A 13 5.91 0.40 2.23
N GLY A 14 4.96 -0.40 2.72
CA GLY A 14 4.35 -0.24 4.04
C GLY A 14 5.38 -0.35 5.17
N LEU A 15 6.35 -1.27 5.06
CA LEU A 15 7.45 -1.40 6.01
C LEU A 15 8.35 -0.16 6.02
N ILE A 16 8.71 0.35 4.84
CA ILE A 16 9.51 1.58 4.70
C ILE A 16 8.76 2.77 5.30
N MET A 17 7.47 2.92 4.98
CA MET A 17 6.64 4.00 5.51
C MET A 17 6.48 3.90 7.02
N GLY A 18 6.29 2.68 7.55
CA GLY A 18 6.25 2.42 8.98
C GLY A 18 7.54 2.80 9.72
N ALA A 19 8.70 2.66 9.08
CA ALA A 19 9.99 3.07 9.65
C ALA A 19 10.14 4.60 9.73
N ILE A 20 9.54 5.34 8.79
CA ILE A 20 9.59 6.81 8.72
C ILE A 20 8.49 7.45 9.58
N THR A 21 7.41 6.70 9.89
CA THR A 21 6.26 7.20 10.63
C THR A 21 6.61 7.50 12.11
N PRO A 22 6.24 8.69 12.65
CA PRO A 22 6.48 9.02 14.05
C PRO A 22 5.89 7.99 15.01
N ARG A 23 6.62 7.65 16.09
CA ARG A 23 6.21 6.60 17.06
C ARG A 23 4.80 6.80 17.63
N ALA A 24 4.36 8.04 17.80
CA ALA A 24 3.01 8.36 18.28
C ALA A 24 1.88 7.89 17.33
N LEU A 25 2.16 7.78 16.04
CA LEU A 25 1.20 7.34 15.02
C LEU A 25 1.51 5.95 14.47
N ASN A 26 2.63 5.35 14.88
CA ASN A 26 3.09 4.05 14.39
C ASN A 26 2.30 2.89 15.01
N VAL A 27 1.89 1.94 14.17
CA VAL A 27 0.99 0.83 14.52
C VAL A 27 1.75 -0.50 14.54
N GLY A 28 3.08 -0.41 14.59
CA GLY A 28 3.99 -1.53 14.47
C GLY A 28 4.28 -1.89 13.02
N PHE A 29 5.33 -2.69 12.83
CA PHE A 29 5.77 -3.15 11.51
C PHE A 29 4.68 -3.98 10.80
N LEU A 30 4.03 -4.89 11.52
CA LEU A 30 2.97 -5.73 10.95
C LEU A 30 1.76 -4.91 10.48
N GLY A 31 1.34 -3.92 11.28
CA GLY A 31 0.23 -3.02 10.91
C GLY A 31 0.56 -2.16 9.69
N SER A 32 1.79 -1.65 9.62
CA SER A 32 2.26 -0.83 8.50
C SER A 32 2.37 -1.64 7.20
N MET A 33 2.92 -2.86 7.29
CA MET A 33 2.96 -3.80 6.16
C MET A 33 1.56 -4.20 5.69
N GLY A 34 0.65 -4.48 6.62
CA GLY A 34 -0.74 -4.84 6.30
C GLY A 34 -1.48 -3.71 5.60
N MET A 35 -1.37 -2.48 6.09
CA MET A 35 -1.99 -1.31 5.44
C MET A 35 -1.39 -1.01 4.07
N GLY A 36 -0.06 -1.13 3.93
CA GLY A 36 0.61 -0.99 2.63
C GLY A 36 0.15 -2.06 1.63
N ALA A 37 0.03 -3.32 2.07
CA ALA A 37 -0.46 -4.42 1.25
C ALA A 37 -1.92 -4.21 0.80
N LEU A 38 -2.80 -3.85 1.74
CA LEU A 38 -4.21 -3.57 1.44
C LEU A 38 -4.34 -2.40 0.46
N GLY A 39 -3.63 -1.29 0.71
CA GLY A 39 -3.65 -0.12 -0.16
C GLY A 39 -3.16 -0.44 -1.59
N ALA A 40 -2.06 -1.19 -1.70
CA ALA A 40 -1.52 -1.63 -2.99
C ALA A 40 -2.52 -2.51 -3.75
N VAL A 41 -3.09 -3.53 -3.08
CA VAL A 41 -4.03 -4.47 -3.71
C VAL A 41 -5.29 -3.75 -4.17
N VAL A 42 -5.89 -2.91 -3.33
CA VAL A 42 -7.12 -2.19 -3.67
C VAL A 42 -6.90 -1.29 -4.89
N LEU A 43 -5.81 -0.50 -4.90
CA LEU A 43 -5.56 0.42 -6.00
C LEU A 43 -5.16 -0.30 -7.29
N CYS A 44 -4.32 -1.35 -7.21
CA CYS A 44 -3.98 -2.17 -8.37
C CYS A 44 -5.19 -2.88 -8.95
N PHE A 45 -6.09 -3.39 -8.11
CA PHE A 45 -7.33 -4.03 -8.55
C PHE A 45 -8.26 -3.03 -9.26
N LEU A 46 -8.43 -1.83 -8.72
CA LEU A 46 -9.20 -0.77 -9.39
C LEU A 46 -8.58 -0.39 -10.74
N ALA A 47 -7.27 -0.25 -10.79
CA ALA A 47 -6.56 0.09 -12.01
C ALA A 47 -6.59 -1.04 -13.05
N SER A 48 -6.65 -2.31 -12.62
CA SER A 48 -6.78 -3.44 -13.53
C SER A 48 -8.17 -3.52 -14.15
N ILE A 49 -9.23 -3.23 -13.38
CA ILE A 49 -10.61 -3.10 -13.88
C ILE A 49 -10.71 -2.02 -14.97
N VAL A 50 -9.99 -0.90 -14.81
CA VAL A 50 -9.98 0.21 -15.80
C VAL A 50 -9.05 -0.10 -16.99
N GLY A 51 -8.32 -1.22 -16.97
CA GLY A 51 -7.43 -1.63 -18.06
C GLY A 51 -6.12 -0.82 -18.15
N LEU A 52 -5.67 -0.21 -17.04
CA LEU A 52 -4.47 0.64 -17.03
C LEU A 52 -3.16 -0.15 -17.19
N PHE A 53 -3.16 -1.46 -16.92
CA PHE A 53 -2.00 -2.33 -17.15
C PHE A 53 -2.42 -3.79 -17.33
N PRO A 54 -1.58 -4.61 -18.00
CA PRO A 54 -1.89 -6.02 -18.21
C PRO A 54 -1.88 -6.84 -16.91
N GLU A 55 -2.98 -7.53 -16.66
CA GLU A 55 -3.06 -8.62 -15.70
C GLU A 55 -2.14 -9.76 -16.19
N GLN A 56 -1.38 -10.41 -15.30
CA GLN A 56 -0.41 -11.49 -15.61
C GLN A 56 0.96 -11.16 -16.24
N GLN A 57 1.23 -9.93 -16.69
CA GLN A 57 2.60 -9.54 -17.09
C GLN A 57 3.24 -8.56 -16.10
N PHE A 58 4.55 -8.67 -15.85
CA PHE A 58 5.24 -7.67 -15.05
C PHE A 58 5.18 -6.33 -15.78
N SER A 59 4.68 -5.30 -15.09
CA SER A 59 4.50 -3.96 -15.64
C SER A 59 5.00 -2.94 -14.64
N TRP A 60 5.92 -2.08 -15.07
CA TRP A 60 6.42 -0.95 -14.28
C TRP A 60 5.30 0.00 -13.85
N MET A 61 4.27 0.15 -14.68
CA MET A 61 3.08 0.95 -14.34
C MET A 61 2.30 0.30 -13.18
N GLY A 62 2.18 -1.02 -13.18
CA GLY A 62 1.56 -1.76 -12.07
C GLY A 62 2.33 -1.61 -10.75
N VAL A 63 3.67 -1.57 -10.81
CA VAL A 63 4.52 -1.30 -9.63
C VAL A 63 4.28 0.12 -9.11
N LEU A 64 4.26 1.13 -9.98
CA LEU A 64 4.00 2.51 -9.59
C LEU A 64 2.63 2.66 -8.92
N ILE A 65 1.60 2.04 -9.50
CA ILE A 65 0.25 2.05 -8.93
C ILE A 65 0.23 1.33 -7.57
N ALA A 66 0.93 0.20 -7.43
CA ALA A 66 1.04 -0.51 -6.16
C ALA A 66 1.70 0.37 -5.08
N VAL A 67 2.77 1.10 -5.43
CA VAL A 67 3.46 2.02 -4.52
C VAL A 67 2.53 3.17 -4.11
N ILE A 68 1.84 3.79 -5.06
CA ILE A 68 0.87 4.88 -4.78
C ILE A 68 -0.25 4.36 -3.86
N GLY A 69 -0.76 3.15 -4.14
CA GLY A 69 -1.80 2.51 -3.33
C GLY A 69 -1.32 2.23 -1.91
N ALA A 70 -0.12 1.68 -1.76
CA ALA A 70 0.47 1.39 -0.45
C ALA A 70 0.70 2.67 0.37
N VAL A 71 1.26 3.70 -0.25
CA VAL A 71 1.46 5.02 0.38
C VAL A 71 0.12 5.63 0.76
N GLY A 72 -0.87 5.58 -0.13
CA GLY A 72 -2.23 6.07 0.13
C GLY A 72 -2.89 5.36 1.31
N GLY A 73 -2.83 4.02 1.34
CA GLY A 73 -3.35 3.22 2.45
C GLY A 73 -2.67 3.56 3.79
N HIS A 74 -1.36 3.78 3.78
CA HIS A 74 -0.60 4.20 4.96
C HIS A 74 -0.96 5.62 5.43
N ILE A 75 -1.16 6.55 4.49
CA ILE A 75 -1.61 7.92 4.80
C ILE A 75 -3.02 7.91 5.40
N VAL A 76 -3.94 7.13 4.83
CA VAL A 76 -5.31 6.98 5.37
C VAL A 76 -5.26 6.46 6.80
N MET A 77 -4.38 5.51 7.09
CA MET A 77 -4.17 5.02 8.44
C MET A 77 -3.67 6.11 9.40
N MET A 78 -2.65 6.89 8.99
CA MET A 78 -2.12 7.98 9.81
C MET A 78 -3.18 9.06 10.08
N LEU A 79 -4.00 9.39 9.06
CA LEU A 79 -5.12 10.31 9.20
C LEU A 79 -6.16 9.76 10.15
N PHE A 80 -6.53 8.49 10.02
CA PHE A 80 -7.49 7.83 10.89
C PHE A 80 -7.04 7.90 12.36
N ARG A 81 -5.77 7.57 12.65
CA ARG A 81 -5.22 7.66 14.01
C ARG A 81 -5.20 9.08 14.55
N LYS A 82 -4.81 10.05 13.72
CA LYS A 82 -4.81 11.46 14.11
C LYS A 82 -6.21 11.96 14.47
N LEU A 83 -7.23 11.51 13.73
CA LEU A 83 -8.63 11.86 13.97
C LEU A 83 -9.21 11.12 15.17
N SER A 84 -8.85 9.86 15.37
CA SER A 84 -9.41 9.02 16.43
C SER A 84 -8.90 9.40 17.83
N LYS A 85 -7.80 10.17 17.96
CA LYS A 85 -7.19 10.56 19.25
C LYS A 85 -7.09 9.39 20.26
N VAL A 86 -6.84 8.19 19.74
CA VAL A 86 -6.44 6.99 20.50
C VAL A 86 -4.94 6.83 20.31
#